data_AF-A0A7R9NNI3-F1
#
_entry.id   AF-A0A7R9NNI3-F1
#
_cell.length_a   1.000
_cell.length_b   1.000
_cell.length_c   1.000
_cell.angle_alpha   90.00
_cell.angle_beta   90.00
_cell.angle_gamma   90.00
#
_symmetry.space_group_name_H-M   'P 1'
#
loop_
_entity.id
_entity.type
_entity.pdbx_description
1 polymer ?
#
loop_
_entity_poly.entity_id
_entity_poly.type
_entity_poly.pdbx_seq_one_letter_code
_entity_poly.pdbx_strand_id
1 'polypeptide(L)'
;AFRELPDSGDEATTSDEGGDTEEEYETRDCPKPFSLYEIKDLVQDLRLSKISSELLASRLKEKNVLVEDARITFLRRSHQDYMGNFCQEEDLVYCRDVAG
;
A
#
# COMPACT_ATOMS: atom_id res chain seq x y z
N ALA A 1 -42.05 58.07 -16.53
CA ALA A 1 -41.04 59.14 -16.50
C ALA A 1 -39.71 58.52 -16.09
N PHE A 2 -38.67 58.89 -16.84
CA PHE A 2 -37.33 58.30 -16.84
C PHE A 2 -36.63 58.43 -15.49
N ARG A 3 -35.90 57.38 -15.10
CA ARG A 3 -34.83 57.49 -14.12
C ARG A 3 -33.55 57.05 -14.82
N GLU A 4 -32.72 58.03 -15.12
CA GLU A 4 -31.38 57.88 -15.65
C GLU A 4 -30.51 57.18 -14.60
N LEU A 5 -29.76 56.16 -15.03
CA LEU A 5 -28.65 55.59 -14.29
C LEU A 5 -27.37 56.23 -14.83
N PRO A 6 -26.40 56.62 -13.97
CA PRO A 6 -25.14 57.16 -14.44
C PRO A 6 -24.32 56.08 -15.15
N ASP A 7 -23.96 56.38 -16.40
CA ASP A 7 -22.89 55.74 -17.15
C ASP A 7 -21.55 56.28 -16.62
N SER A 8 -20.72 55.42 -16.05
CA SER A 8 -19.37 55.77 -15.63
C SER A 8 -18.52 54.52 -15.49
N GLY A 9 -17.59 54.37 -16.43
CA GLY A 9 -16.27 53.83 -16.14
C GLY A 9 -16.04 52.38 -16.53
N ASP A 10 -15.56 52.20 -17.76
CA ASP A 10 -14.78 51.03 -18.13
C ASP A 10 -13.44 51.07 -17.38
N GLU A 11 -13.35 50.44 -16.21
CA GLU A 11 -12.06 50.05 -15.63
C GLU A 11 -11.94 48.52 -15.63
N ALA A 12 -11.40 48.02 -16.73
CA ALA A 12 -10.77 46.71 -16.77
C ALA A 12 -9.55 46.71 -15.84
N THR A 13 -9.75 46.43 -14.56
CA THR A 13 -8.67 45.90 -13.72
C THR A 13 -8.75 44.38 -13.79
N THR A 14 -7.98 43.85 -14.73
CA THR A 14 -7.59 42.45 -14.76
C THR A 14 -6.75 42.18 -13.52
N SER A 15 -7.37 41.69 -12.45
CA SER A 15 -6.64 40.98 -11.41
C SER A 15 -7.12 39.53 -11.46
N ASP A 16 -6.73 38.90 -12.56
CA ASP A 16 -6.50 37.46 -12.60
C ASP A 16 -5.32 37.20 -11.65
N GLU A 17 -5.61 37.16 -10.35
CA GLU A 17 -4.77 36.42 -9.42
C GLU A 17 -5.17 34.95 -9.58
N GLY A 18 -4.95 34.43 -10.78
CA GLY A 18 -4.65 33.03 -11.01
C GLY A 18 -3.35 32.79 -10.29
N GLY A 19 -3.43 32.66 -8.97
CA GLY A 19 -2.42 32.02 -8.17
C GLY A 19 -2.37 30.59 -8.68
N ASP A 20 -1.60 30.39 -9.74
CA ASP A 20 -1.04 29.11 -10.13
C ASP A 20 -0.32 28.63 -8.89
N THR A 21 -1.09 27.94 -8.04
CA THR A 21 -0.53 27.07 -7.03
C THR A 21 0.12 26.01 -7.88
N GLU A 22 1.38 26.24 -8.23
CA GLU A 22 2.30 25.20 -8.59
C GLU A 22 2.32 24.27 -7.39
N GLU A 23 1.34 23.38 -7.33
CA GLU A 23 1.45 22.15 -6.59
C GLU A 23 2.66 21.48 -7.22
N GLU A 24 3.83 21.76 -6.63
CA GLU A 24 5.11 21.17 -6.96
C GLU A 24 4.89 19.67 -6.77
N TYR A 25 4.46 19.02 -7.86
CA TYR A 25 4.44 17.59 -7.94
C TYR A 25 5.91 17.23 -7.92
N GLU A 26 6.41 16.91 -6.73
CA GLU A 26 7.71 16.30 -6.61
C GLU A 26 7.70 15.14 -7.58
N THR A 27 8.39 15.31 -8.71
CA THR A 27 8.58 14.26 -9.68
C THR A 27 9.59 13.37 -9.00
N ARG A 28 9.09 12.49 -8.13
CA ARG A 28 9.89 11.57 -7.33
C ARG A 28 10.48 10.54 -8.29
N ASP A 29 11.57 10.93 -8.94
CA ASP A 29 12.38 10.04 -9.76
C ASP A 29 13.00 8.90 -8.93
N CYS A 30 12.89 8.97 -7.60
CA CYS A 30 13.26 7.89 -6.68
C CYS A 30 12.02 7.11 -6.22
N PRO A 31 11.98 5.77 -6.44
CA PRO A 31 10.90 4.94 -5.93
C PRO A 31 10.87 4.97 -4.41
N LYS A 32 9.70 5.29 -3.83
CA LYS A 32 9.52 5.29 -2.38
C LYS A 32 9.60 3.85 -1.85
N PRO A 33 10.49 3.55 -0.88
CA PRO A 33 10.58 2.22 -0.33
C PRO A 33 9.34 1.89 0.51
N PHE A 34 8.90 0.63 0.45
CA PHE A 34 7.87 0.06 1.29
C PHE A 34 8.42 -0.21 2.69
N SER A 35 7.65 0.21 3.69
CA SER A 35 7.82 -0.21 5.08
C SER A 35 7.30 -1.63 5.30
N LEU A 36 7.73 -2.25 6.40
CA LEU A 36 7.23 -3.58 6.80
C LEU A 36 5.72 -3.58 7.07
N TYR A 37 5.16 -2.46 7.53
CA TYR A 37 3.74 -2.33 7.80
C TYR A 37 2.94 -2.33 6.50
N GLU A 38 3.36 -1.53 5.51
CA GLU A 38 2.71 -1.50 4.19
C GLU A 38 2.75 -2.86 3.49
N ILE A 39 3.82 -3.63 3.65
CA ILE A 39 3.90 -4.99 3.10
C ILE A 39 2.92 -5.94 3.80
N LYS A 40 2.80 -5.83 5.13
CA LYS A 40 1.86 -6.66 5.90
C LYS A 40 0.41 -6.35 5.53
N ASP A 41 0.08 -5.06 5.45
CA ASP A 41 -1.25 -4.62 5.02
C ASP A 41 -1.54 -5.12 3.60
N LEU A 42 -0.57 -4.99 2.69
CA LEU A 42 -0.71 -5.49 1.32
C LEU A 42 -0.93 -7.02 1.26
N VAL A 43 -0.23 -7.79 2.10
CA VAL A 43 -0.43 -9.24 2.22
C VAL A 43 -1.85 -9.56 2.72
N GLN A 44 -2.36 -8.76 3.66
CA GLN A 44 -3.69 -8.93 4.23
C GLN A 44 -4.80 -8.52 3.24
N ASP A 45 -4.66 -7.37 2.60
CA ASP A 45 -5.60 -6.81 1.62
C ASP A 45 -5.77 -7.73 0.41
N LEU A 46 -4.64 -8.25 -0.08
CA LEU A 46 -4.63 -9.18 -1.21
C LEU A 46 -4.87 -10.65 -0.80
N ARG A 47 -5.04 -10.93 0.50
CA ARG A 47 -5.21 -12.27 1.07
C ARG A 47 -4.18 -13.27 0.54
N LEU A 48 -2.92 -12.84 0.47
CA LEU A 48 -1.88 -13.66 -0.13
C LEU A 48 -1.62 -14.91 0.70
N SER A 49 -1.44 -16.04 0.01
CA SER A 49 -0.93 -17.24 0.66
C SER A 49 0.47 -16.97 1.23
N LYS A 50 0.89 -17.79 2.18
CA LYS A 50 2.25 -17.73 2.75
C LYS A 50 3.34 -17.70 1.67
N ILE A 51 3.24 -18.58 0.67
CA ILE A 51 4.24 -18.70 -0.39
C ILE A 51 4.22 -17.46 -1.29
N SER A 52 3.03 -16.97 -1.63
CA SER A 52 2.86 -15.76 -2.43
C SER A 52 3.41 -14.51 -1.72
N SER A 53 3.23 -14.43 -0.39
CA SER A 53 3.73 -13.34 0.45
C SER A 53 5.26 -13.33 0.52
N GLU A 54 5.89 -14.50 0.64
CA GLU A 54 7.36 -14.62 0.59
C GLU A 54 7.91 -14.25 -0.79
N LEU A 55 7.25 -14.70 -1.86
CA LEU A 55 7.65 -14.35 -3.23
C LEU A 55 7.55 -12.82 -3.45
N LEU A 56 6.46 -12.20 -3.01
CA LEU A 56 6.28 -10.75 -3.05
C LEU A 56 7.44 -10.04 -2.34
N ALA A 57 7.72 -10.41 -1.09
CA ALA A 57 8.82 -9.82 -0.32
C ALA A 57 10.17 -9.99 -1.02
N SER A 58 10.46 -11.17 -1.59
CA SER A 58 11.68 -11.42 -2.35
C SER A 58 11.82 -10.48 -3.55
N ARG A 59 10.73 -10.27 -4.31
CA ARG A 59 10.74 -9.36 -5.46
C ARG A 59 10.92 -7.91 -5.06
N LEU A 60 10.27 -7.46 -3.97
CA LEU A 60 10.45 -6.11 -3.45
C LEU A 60 11.90 -5.87 -2.99
N LYS A 61 12.53 -6.90 -2.40
CA LYS A 61 13.95 -6.87 -2.03
C LYS A 61 14.87 -6.76 -3.24
N GLU A 62 14.65 -7.59 -4.26
CA GLU A 62 15.43 -7.56 -5.52
C GLU A 62 15.36 -6.20 -6.22
N LYS A 63 14.25 -5.48 -6.05
CA LYS A 63 14.02 -4.15 -6.62
C LYS A 63 14.55 -3.00 -5.75
N ASN A 64 15.14 -3.28 -4.58
CA ASN A 64 15.59 -2.30 -3.60
C ASN A 64 14.51 -1.27 -3.22
N VAL A 65 13.24 -1.69 -3.26
CA VAL A 65 12.09 -0.86 -2.84
C VAL A 65 11.64 -1.20 -1.42
N LEU A 66 12.54 -1.73 -0.61
CA LEU A 66 12.31 -2.00 0.81
C LEU A 66 13.20 -1.08 1.63
N VAL A 67 12.70 -0.62 2.77
CA VAL A 67 13.54 0.09 3.75
C VAL A 67 14.73 -0.79 4.13
N GLU A 68 15.95 -0.24 4.25
CA GLU A 68 17.18 -1.02 4.51
C GLU A 68 17.09 -1.92 5.76
N ASP A 69 16.36 -1.49 6.79
CA ASP A 69 16.13 -2.24 8.02
C ASP A 69 15.04 -3.32 7.91
N ALA A 70 14.39 -3.46 6.75
CA ALA A 70 13.37 -4.47 6.51
C ALA A 70 14.02 -5.86 6.40
N ARG A 71 14.20 -6.51 7.55
CA ARG A 71 14.60 -7.92 7.60
C ARG A 71 13.43 -8.78 7.14
N ILE A 72 13.51 -9.26 5.89
CA ILE A 72 12.64 -10.34 5.42
C ILE A 72 13.08 -11.62 6.13
N THR A 73 12.43 -11.91 7.25
CA THR A 73 12.54 -13.22 7.90
C THR A 73 11.77 -14.23 7.05
N PHE A 74 12.48 -15.21 6.50
CA PHE A 74 11.85 -16.38 5.89
C PHE A 74 10.89 -16.99 6.90
N LEU A 75 9.65 -17.24 6.48
CA LEU A 75 8.68 -17.82 7.39
C LEU A 75 9.07 -19.27 7.61
N ARG A 76 9.36 -19.61 8.86
CA ARG A 76 9.85 -20.94 9.23
C ARG A 76 8.95 -22.01 8.62
N ARG A 77 9.57 -22.98 7.95
CA ARG A 77 8.88 -24.17 7.44
C ARG A 77 8.46 -25.13 8.55
N SER A 78 8.62 -24.78 9.83
CA SER A 78 8.23 -25.61 10.98
C SER A 78 6.84 -26.23 10.88
N HIS A 79 5.84 -25.53 10.31
CA HIS A 79 4.52 -26.12 10.04
C HIS A 79 4.56 -27.39 9.16
N GLN A 80 5.51 -27.55 8.23
CA GLN A 80 5.71 -28.77 7.45
C GLN A 80 6.07 -29.96 8.32
N ASP A 81 6.87 -29.74 9.37
CA ASP A 81 7.26 -30.78 10.32
C ASP A 81 6.04 -31.27 11.14
N TYR A 82 5.01 -30.42 11.29
CA TYR A 82 3.78 -30.74 12.01
C TYR A 82 2.61 -31.13 11.10
N MET A 83 2.71 -30.97 9.78
CA MET A 83 1.59 -31.27 8.86
C MET A 83 1.17 -32.74 8.92
N GLY A 84 2.09 -33.67 9.22
CA GLY A 84 1.78 -35.08 9.41
C GLY A 84 0.87 -35.38 10.61
N ASN A 85 0.76 -34.45 11.56
CA ASN A 85 -0.11 -34.58 12.72
C ASN A 85 -1.53 -34.08 12.46
N PHE A 86 -1.78 -33.36 11.36
CA PHE A 86 -3.11 -32.86 11.05
C PHE A 86 -3.87 -33.81 10.12
N CYS A 87 -5.16 -33.98 10.40
CA CYS A 87 -6.10 -34.78 9.62
C CYS A 87 -7.22 -33.89 9.15
N GLN A 88 -7.72 -34.18 7.95
CA GLN A 88 -8.92 -33.55 7.41
C GLN A 88 -9.97 -34.63 7.15
N GLU A 89 -11.12 -34.50 7.79
CA GLU A 89 -12.34 -35.26 7.48
C GLU A 89 -13.41 -34.25 7.06
N GLU A 90 -13.91 -34.39 5.83
CA GLU A 90 -14.82 -33.42 5.21
C GLU A 90 -14.26 -31.99 5.28
N ASP A 91 -14.97 -31.08 5.96
CA ASP A 91 -14.59 -29.68 6.17
C ASP A 91 -13.88 -29.44 7.52
N LEU A 92 -13.64 -30.49 8.32
CA LEU A 92 -13.05 -30.40 9.64
C LEU A 92 -11.57 -30.79 9.61
N VAL A 93 -10.69 -29.87 10.03
CA VAL A 93 -9.26 -30.13 10.22
C VAL A 93 -8.97 -30.24 11.72
N TYR A 94 -8.36 -31.35 12.14
CA TYR A 94 -8.01 -31.62 13.55
C TYR A 94 -6.58 -32.17 13.70
N CYS A 95 -5.98 -31.96 14.86
CA CYS A 95 -4.69 -32.56 15.21
C CYS A 95 -4.92 -33.98 15.74
N ARG A 96 -4.29 -34.98 15.12
CA ARG A 96 -4.26 -36.36 15.61
C ARG A 96 -3.42 -36.38 16.87
N ASP A 97 -4.02 -36.89 17.94
CA ASP A 97 -3.51 -36.96 19.30
C ASP A 97 -1.99 -37.16 19.39
N VAL A 98 -1.30 -36.15 19.94
CA VAL A 98 0.10 -36.27 20.38
C VAL A 98 0.04 -36.76 21.82
N ALA A 99 0.64 -37.91 22.11
CA ALA A 99 0.73 -38.42 23.47
C ALA A 99 1.29 -37.31 24.38
N GLY A 100 0.50 -36.92 25.39
CA GLY A 100 0.76 -35.77 26.28
C GLY A 100 2.00 -35.92 27.16
#